data_AF-A0A3N5GTX8-F1
#
_entry.id   AF-A0A3N5GTX8-F1
#
_cell.length_a   1.000
_cell.length_b   1.000
_cell.length_c   1.000
_cell.angle_alpha   90.00
_cell.angle_beta   90.00
_cell.angle_gamma   90.00
#
_symmetry.space_group_name_H-M   'P 1'
#
loop_
_entity.id
_entity.type
_entity.pdbx_description
1 polymer ?
#
loop_
_entity_poly.entity_id
_entity_poly.type
_entity_poly.pdbx_seq_one_letter_code
_entity_poly.pdbx_strand_id
1 'polypeptide(L)' 'MPPAMNVTAVLGPTNTGKTHLAVERMLAHGGGMIGLPLRLLAREIYDRVRQRAGDANVALITGEEKII' A
#
# COMPACT_ATOMS: atom_id res chain seq x y z
N MET A 1 7.63 25.66 -8.65
CA MET A 1 6.52 25.08 -7.86
C MET A 1 6.41 23.61 -8.24
N PRO A 2 6.52 22.65 -7.31
CA PRO A 2 6.14 21.27 -7.65
C PRO A 2 4.67 21.27 -8.11
N PRO A 3 4.29 20.41 -9.07
CA PRO A 3 2.91 20.33 -9.54
C PRO A 3 1.98 20.08 -8.35
N ALA A 4 0.79 20.69 -8.36
CA ALA A 4 -0.21 20.47 -7.31
C ALA A 4 -0.48 18.96 -7.19
N MET A 5 -0.24 18.41 -6.00
CA MET A 5 -0.52 17.00 -5.71
C MET A 5 -2.04 16.82 -5.73
N ASN A 6 -2.57 16.20 -6.77
CA ASN A 6 -3.99 15.88 -6.86
C ASN A 6 -4.34 14.87 -5.75
N VAL A 7 -5.14 15.28 -4.78
CA VAL A 7 -5.64 14.42 -3.71
C VAL A 7 -6.98 13.82 -4.14
N THR A 8 -7.10 12.49 -4.08
CA THR A 8 -8.36 11.79 -4.34
C THR A 8 -8.81 11.05 -3.09
N ALA A 9 -10.03 11.32 -2.64
CA ALA A 9 -10.68 10.58 -1.56
C ALA A 9 -11.65 9.55 -2.15
N VAL A 10 -11.43 8.28 -1.84
CA VAL A 10 -12.35 7.19 -2.22
C VAL A 10 -13.12 6.78 -0.97
N LEU A 11 -14.43 7.08 -0.95
CA LEU A 11 -15.30 6.86 0.20
C LEU A 11 -16.28 5.70 -0.05
N GLY A 12 -16.61 4.97 1.01
CA GLY A 12 -17.60 3.90 0.98
C GLY A 12 -17.57 3.03 2.22
N PRO A 13 -18.62 2.23 2.49
CA PRO A 13 -18.69 1.31 3.64
C PRO A 13 -17.51 0.34 3.71
N THR A 14 -17.28 -0.32 4.85
CA THR A 14 -16.25 -1.37 4.95
C THR A 14 -16.54 -2.52 3.95
N ASN A 15 -15.49 -3.27 3.59
CA ASN A 15 -15.59 -4.43 2.67
C ASN A 15 -16.10 -4.11 1.24
N THR A 16 -15.78 -2.93 0.71
CA THR A 16 -16.19 -2.47 -0.64
C THR A 16 -15.02 -2.31 -1.61
N GLY A 17 -13.91 -3.04 -1.41
CA GLY A 17 -12.79 -3.08 -2.36
C GLY A 17 -11.89 -1.83 -2.43
N LYS A 18 -12.06 -0.84 -1.55
CA LYS A 18 -11.21 0.38 -1.54
C LYS A 18 -9.72 0.10 -1.42
N THR A 19 -9.33 -0.82 -0.53
CA THR A 19 -7.93 -1.23 -0.36
C THR A 19 -7.38 -1.89 -1.62
N HIS A 20 -8.21 -2.68 -2.31
CA HIS A 20 -7.83 -3.30 -3.57
C HIS A 20 -7.54 -2.23 -4.63
N LEU A 21 -8.44 -1.27 -4.81
CA LEU A 21 -8.21 -0.14 -5.73
C LEU A 21 -6.94 0.66 -5.40
N ALA A 22 -6.68 0.91 -4.11
CA ALA A 22 -5.48 1.61 -3.67
C ALA A 22 -4.19 0.85 -4.01
N VAL A 23 -4.17 -0.46 -3.79
CA VAL A 23 -3.02 -1.33 -4.11
C VAL A 23 -2.79 -1.41 -5.62
N GLU A 24 -3.84 -1.61 -6.43
CA GLU A 24 -3.70 -1.65 -7.90
C GLU A 24 -3.14 -0.33 -8.45
N ARG A 25 -3.66 0.80 -7.97
CA ARG A 25 -3.14 2.12 -8.37
C ARG A 25 -1.69 2.30 -7.95
N MET A 26 -1.33 1.92 -6.72
CA MET A 26 0.04 2.03 -6.23
C MET A 26 1.01 1.21 -7.11
N LEU A 27 0.65 -0.02 -7.46
CA LEU A 27 1.48 -0.90 -8.30
C LEU A 27 1.55 -0.48 -9.76
N ALA A 28 0.61 0.33 -10.24
CA ALA A 28 0.66 0.91 -11.59
C ALA A 28 1.69 2.06 -11.70
N HIS A 29 2.23 2.54 -10.59
CA HIS A 29 3.30 3.56 -10.55
C HIS A 29 4.66 2.91 -10.30
N GLY A 30 5.75 3.57 -10.70
CA GLY A 30 7.13 3.07 -10.54
C GLY A 30 7.62 2.96 -9.08
N GLY A 31 6.80 3.38 -8.12
CA GLY A 31 7.06 3.28 -6.69
C GLY A 31 5.92 3.92 -5.89
N GLY A 32 5.75 3.51 -4.63
CA GLY A 32 4.72 4.04 -3.77
C GLY A 32 4.79 3.51 -2.34
N MET A 33 3.94 4.06 -1.49
CA MET A 33 3.79 3.65 -0.09
C MET A 33 2.31 3.53 0.24
N ILE A 34 1.95 2.50 1.00
CA ILE A 34 0.61 2.30 1.54
C ILE A 34 0.67 2.23 3.07
N GLY A 35 0.01 3.18 3.72
CA GLY A 35 -0.15 3.21 5.17
C GLY A 35 -1.42 2.48 5.59
N LEU A 36 -1.34 1.68 6.65
CA LEU A 36 -2.46 0.88 7.18
C LEU A 36 -2.55 1.07 8.69
N PRO A 37 -3.77 1.10 9.27
CA PRO A 37 -3.96 1.45 10.67
C PRO A 37 -3.49 0.37 11.65
N LEU A 38 -3.34 -0.87 11.19
CA LEU A 38 -2.96 -2.02 12.03
C LEU A 38 -1.77 -2.75 11.43
N ARG A 39 -0.87 -3.20 12.30
CA ARG A 39 0.30 -4.02 11.93
C ARG A 39 -0.09 -5.30 11.18
N LEU A 40 -1.16 -5.96 11.60
CA LEU A 40 -1.65 -7.17 10.93
C LEU A 40 -2.05 -6.89 9.47
N LEU A 41 -2.70 -5.75 9.22
CA LEU A 41 -3.07 -5.34 7.86
C LEU A 41 -1.82 -5.00 7.03
N ALA A 42 -0.83 -4.33 7.65
CA ALA A 42 0.45 -4.07 7.01
C ALA A 42 1.13 -5.37 6.56
N ARG A 43 1.10 -6.41 7.40
CA ARG A 43 1.63 -7.73 7.05
C ARG A 43 0.85 -8.40 5.92
N GLU A 44 -0.48 -8.42 5.99
CA GLU A 44 -1.33 -9.01 4.95
C GLU A 44 -1.08 -8.35 3.58
N ILE A 45 -1.01 -7.01 3.54
CA ILE A 45 -0.76 -6.28 2.30
C ILE A 45 0.67 -6.46 1.82
N TYR A 46 1.66 -6.46 2.73
CA TYR A 46 3.05 -6.80 2.39
C TYR A 46 3.13 -8.16 1.70
N ASP A 47 2.56 -9.22 2.27
CA ASP A 47 2.62 -10.56 1.70
C ASP A 47 1.94 -10.62 0.32
N ARG A 48 0.80 -9.92 0.15
CA ARG A 48 0.10 -9.82 -1.16
C ARG A 48 0.92 -9.08 -2.21
N VAL A 49 1.57 -7.97 -1.83
CA VAL A 49 2.36 -7.15 -2.75
C VAL A 49 3.69 -7.82 -3.09
N ARG A 50 4.35 -8.42 -2.10
CA ARG A 50 5.55 -9.26 -2.24
C ARG A 50 5.34 -10.36 -3.27
N GLN A 51 4.22 -11.09 -3.21
CA GLN A 51 3.92 -12.16 -4.18
C GLN A 51 3.78 -11.65 -5.64
N ARG A 52 3.47 -10.36 -5.83
CA ARG A 52 3.25 -9.77 -7.16
C ARG A 52 4.47 -9.02 -7.69
N ALA A 53 5.14 -8.25 -6.84
CA ALA A 53 6.26 -7.39 -7.19
C ALA A 53 7.63 -8.06 -6.95
N GLY A 54 7.68 -9.15 -6.17
CA GLY A 54 8.90 -9.83 -5.78
C GLY A 54 9.55 -9.24 -4.53
N ASP A 55 10.24 -10.08 -3.78
CA ASP A 55 10.81 -9.77 -2.46
C ASP A 55 11.74 -8.55 -2.47
N ALA A 56 12.54 -8.39 -3.51
CA ALA A 56 13.52 -7.30 -3.63
C ALA A 56 12.89 -5.92 -3.90
N ASN A 57 11.59 -5.85 -4.20
CA ASN A 57 10.91 -4.62 -4.60
C ASN A 57 9.93 -4.10 -3.52
N VAL A 58 9.85 -4.76 -2.36
CA VAL A 58 8.84 -4.48 -1.35
C VAL A 58 9.44 -4.55 0.04
N ALA A 59 9.18 -3.54 0.86
CA ALA A 59 9.58 -3.51 2.26
C ALA A 59 8.35 -3.49 3.18
N LEU A 60 8.48 -4.08 4.37
CA LEU A 60 7.54 -3.93 5.47
C LEU A 60 8.20 -3.11 6.56
N ILE A 61 7.61 -1.96 6.91
CA ILE A 61 8.14 -1.09 7.96
C ILE A 61 7.06 -0.90 9.03
N THR A 62 7.37 -1.34 10.25
CA THR A 62 6.53 -1.17 11.44
C THR A 62 7.39 -0.75 12.63
N GLY A 63 6.78 -0.49 13.79
CA GLY A 63 7.55 -0.16 15.00
C GLY A 63 8.34 -1.36 15.53
N GLU A 64 7.77 -2.56 15.40
CA GLU A 64 8.28 -3.80 15.98
C GLU A 64 9.09 -4.66 14.99
N GLU A 65 8.79 -4.58 13.69
CA GLU A 65 9.39 -5.39 12.62
C GLU A 65 9.74 -4.52 11.40
N LYS A 66 10.91 -4.80 10.80
CA LYS A 66 11.34 -4.22 9.52
C LYS A 66 11.88 -5.31 8.60
N ILE A 67 11.37 -5.38 7.38
CA ILE A 67 11.84 -6.26 6.30
C ILE A 67 12.21 -5.35 5.12
N ILE A 68 13.44 -5.48 4.62
CA ILE A 68 14.04 -4.63 3.57
C ILE A 68 14.57 -5.51 2.46
#